data_AF-Q9LSG0-F1
#
_entry.id   AF-Q9LSG0-F1
#
_cell.length_a   1.000
_cell.length_b   1.000
_cell.length_c   1.000
_cell.angle_alpha   90.00
_cell.angle_beta   90.00
_cell.angle_gamma   90.00
#
_symmetry.space_group_name_H-M   'P 1'
#
loop_
_entity.id
_entity.type
_entity.pdbx_description
1 polymer ?
#
loop_
_entity_poly.entity_id
_entity_poly.type
_entity_poly.pdbx_seq_one_letter_code
_entity_poly.pdbx_strand_id
1 'polypeptide(L)' 'MKTFMIILLVICSILIVGRVEANDNKRKYLLLDPCLRPNAPPGCHRQPYKPRTPVNVYSRGCTTINRCRRVQNP' A
#
# COMPACT_ATOMS: atom_id res chain seq x y z
N MET A 1 -1.12 50.35 7.10
CA MET A 1 -1.45 49.51 5.91
C MET A 1 -0.28 49.29 4.95
N LYS A 2 0.54 50.32 4.65
CA LYS A 2 1.66 50.23 3.69
C LYS A 2 2.73 49.20 4.08
N THR A 3 3.16 49.24 5.35
CA THR A 3 4.20 48.36 5.89
C THR A 3 3.81 46.88 5.85
N PHE A 4 2.55 46.56 6.15
CA PHE A 4 2.02 45.19 6.06
C PHE A 4 2.08 44.64 4.63
N MET A 5 1.74 45.46 3.64
CA MET A 5 1.82 45.05 2.23
C MET A 5 3.25 44.77 1.79
N ILE A 6 4.21 45.58 2.25
CA ILE A 6 5.64 45.37 1.95
C ILE A 6 6.12 44.04 2.57
N ILE A 7 5.78 43.77 3.82
CA ILE A 7 6.17 42.52 4.50
C ILE A 7 5.57 41.29 3.77
N LEU A 8 4.29 41.35 3.39
CA LEU A 8 3.64 40.26 2.64
C LEU A 8 4.34 40.01 1.30
N LEU A 9 4.66 41.07 0.55
CA LEU A 9 5.37 40.98 -0.72
C LEU A 9 6.75 40.34 -0.57
N VAL A 10 7.51 40.74 0.45
CA VAL A 10 8.83 40.15 0.74
C VAL A 10 8.69 38.66 1.02
N ILE A 11 7.74 38.24 1.86
CA ILE A 11 7.51 36.82 2.17
C ILE A 11 7.11 36.04 0.89
N CYS A 12 6.20 36.58 0.08
CA CYS A 12 5.81 35.94 -1.19
C CYS A 12 7.00 35.79 -2.15
N SER A 13 7.84 36.82 -2.27
CA SER A 13 9.02 36.76 -3.15
C SER A 13 10.03 35.71 -2.67
N ILE A 14 10.23 35.55 -1.36
CA ILE A 14 11.08 34.50 -0.78
C ILE A 14 10.51 33.11 -1.06
N LEU A 15 9.18 32.92 -0.90
CA LEU A 15 8.52 31.64 -1.16
C LEU A 15 8.50 31.23 -2.64
N ILE A 16 8.48 32.20 -3.56
CA ILE A 16 8.53 31.94 -5.01
C ILE A 16 9.96 31.61 -5.46
N VAL A 17 10.94 32.41 -5.02
CA VAL A 17 12.36 32.23 -5.39
C VAL A 17 12.96 31.00 -4.73
N GLY A 18 12.75 30.87 -3.42
CA GLY A 18 13.01 29.65 -2.69
C GLY A 18 11.90 28.68 -3.06
N ARG A 19 11.97 28.15 -4.29
CA ARG A 19 11.04 27.16 -4.82
C ARG A 19 10.73 26.21 -3.68
N VAL A 20 9.55 26.39 -3.09
CA VAL A 20 8.88 25.30 -2.42
C VAL A 20 8.58 24.39 -3.59
N GLU A 21 9.57 23.56 -3.93
CA GLU A 21 9.30 22.23 -4.38
C GLU A 21 8.43 21.68 -3.24
N ALA A 22 7.11 21.90 -3.40
CA ALA A 22 6.13 20.95 -2.94
C ALA A 22 6.62 19.66 -3.54
N ASN A 23 7.52 19.02 -2.80
CA ASN A 23 8.23 17.87 -3.24
C ASN A 23 7.13 16.83 -3.32
N ASP A 24 6.51 16.71 -4.50
CA ASP A 24 5.41 15.80 -4.77
C ASP A 24 5.87 14.35 -4.55
N ASN A 25 7.18 14.13 -4.34
CA ASN A 25 7.72 12.87 -3.81
C ASN A 25 7.32 12.60 -2.35
N LYS A 26 6.63 13.51 -1.66
CA LYS A 26 5.91 13.21 -0.41
C LYS A 26 4.76 12.22 -0.60
N ARG A 27 4.48 11.75 -1.83
CA ARG A 27 3.76 10.49 -2.07
C ARG A 27 4.27 9.30 -1.23
N LYS A 28 5.52 9.32 -0.74
CA LYS A 28 6.03 8.28 0.17
C LYS A 28 5.36 8.26 1.55
N TYR A 29 4.90 9.39 2.09
CA TYR A 29 4.32 9.43 3.44
C TYR A 29 2.81 9.19 3.47
N LEU A 30 2.14 9.29 2.32
CA LEU A 30 0.71 8.99 2.19
C LEU A 30 0.47 7.59 1.62
N LEU A 31 1.37 6.65 1.87
CA LEU A 31 1.07 5.23 1.75
C LEU A 31 0.17 4.83 2.94
N LEU A 32 -1.06 5.37 2.94
CA LEU A 32 -2.07 5.14 3.97
C LEU A 32 -2.43 3.66 4.04
N ASP A 33 -2.29 2.95 2.92
CA ASP A 33 -2.59 1.53 2.85
C ASP A 33 -1.54 0.72 3.64
N PRO A 34 -1.93 0.13 4.79
CA PRO A 34 -1.03 -0.68 5.60
C PRO A 34 -0.51 -1.90 4.82
N CYS A 35 -1.24 -2.37 3.81
CA CYS A 35 -0.85 -3.51 2.99
C CYS A 35 0.29 -3.22 2.00
N LEU A 36 0.55 -1.94 1.69
CA LEU A 36 1.66 -1.52 0.82
C LEU A 36 2.96 -1.29 1.60
N ARG A 37 2.92 -1.40 2.94
CA ARG A 37 4.11 -1.24 3.78
C ARG A 37 5.03 -2.47 3.66
N PRO A 38 6.35 -2.30 3.85
CA PRO A 38 7.30 -3.42 3.86
C PRO A 38 6.91 -4.53 4.84
N ASN A 39 6.38 -4.15 6.01
CA ASN A 39 5.82 -5.05 7.01
C ASN A 39 4.28 -4.96 7.01
N ALA A 40 3.66 -5.48 5.96
CA ALA A 40 2.21 -5.54 5.86
C ALA A 40 1.60 -6.46 6.95
N PRO A 41 0.44 -6.10 7.53
CA PRO A 41 -0.21 -6.94 8.53
C PRO A 41 -0.66 -8.30 7.96
N PRO A 42 -0.80 -9.32 8.81
CA PRO A 42 -1.29 -10.63 8.39
C PRO A 42 -2.68 -10.52 7.79
N GLY A 43 -2.89 -11.14 6.62
CA GLY A 43 -4.15 -11.08 5.88
C GLY A 43 -4.11 -10.18 4.64
N CYS A 44 -3.17 -9.23 4.56
CA CYS A 44 -2.93 -8.47 3.35
C CYS A 44 -2.56 -9.41 2.20
N HIS A 45 -3.35 -9.35 1.12
CA HIS A 45 -3.05 -10.08 -0.10
C HIS A 45 -2.62 -9.08 -1.17
N ARG A 46 -1.39 -9.24 -1.69
CA ARG A 46 -0.83 -8.33 -2.70
C ARG A 46 -1.68 -8.25 -3.99
N GLN A 47 -2.49 -9.26 -4.28
CA GLN A 47 -3.23 -9.38 -5.53
C GLN A 47 -4.68 -9.75 -5.24
N PRO A 48 -5.60 -8.78 -5.03
CA PRO A 48 -6.98 -9.07 -4.58
C PRO A 48 -7.75 -10.03 -5.51
N TYR A 49 -7.39 -10.07 -6.79
CA TYR A 49 -8.04 -10.90 -7.81
C TYR A 49 -7.40 -12.29 -7.99
N LYS A 50 -6.28 -12.57 -7.33
CA LYS A 50 -5.60 -13.86 -7.43
C LYS A 50 -5.94 -14.71 -6.20
N PRO A 51 -6.17 -16.01 -6.34
CA PRO A 51 -6.22 -16.89 -5.18
C PRO A 51 -4.88 -16.85 -4.44
N ARG A 52 -4.93 -16.96 -3.11
CA ARG A 52 -3.72 -17.14 -2.30
C ARG A 52 -3.01 -18.41 -2.74
N THR A 53 -1.76 -18.28 -3.18
CA THR A 53 -0.91 -19.44 -3.43
C THR A 53 -0.44 -19.98 -2.09
N PRO A 54 -0.73 -21.24 -1.74
CA PRO A 54 -0.20 -21.83 -0.53
C PRO A 54 1.33 -21.82 -0.59
N VAL A 55 1.97 -21.54 0.56
CA VAL A 55 3.45 -21.50 0.68
C VAL A 55 4.07 -22.85 0.30
N ASN A 56 3.34 -23.91 0.57
CA ASN A 56 3.74 -25.30 0.37
C ASN A 56 2.68 -26.03 -0.45
N VAL A 57 3.13 -26.81 -1.43
CA VAL A 57 2.28 -27.73 -2.18
C VAL A 57 1.99 -28.94 -1.30
N TYR A 58 1.06 -28.76 -0.37
CA TYR A 58 0.62 -29.84 0.52
C TYR A 58 -0.74 -30.35 0.07
N SER A 59 -0.74 -31.51 -0.57
CA SER A 59 -1.93 -32.31 -0.76
C SER A 59 -1.95 -33.38 0.32
N ARG A 60 -2.98 -33.38 1.18
CA ARG A 60 -3.16 -34.44 2.21
C ARG A 60 -3.34 -35.84 1.61
N GLY A 61 -3.46 -35.95 0.28
CA GLY A 61 -3.97 -37.15 -0.37
C GLY A 61 -5.41 -37.44 0.07
N CYS A 62 -6.08 -38.32 -0.66
CA CYS A 62 -7.37 -38.82 -0.20
C CYS A 62 -7.19 -40.16 0.54
N THR A 63 -7.09 -40.07 1.87
CA THR A 63 -6.99 -41.22 2.77
C THR A 63 -8.30 -41.45 3.52
N THR A 64 -8.53 -42.69 3.95
CA THR A 64 -9.70 -43.09 4.76
C THR A 64 -9.84 -42.25 6.03
N ILE A 65 -8.70 -41.90 6.66
CA ILE A 65 -8.64 -41.09 7.89
C ILE A 65 -9.20 -39.68 7.64
N ASN A 66 -8.89 -39.08 6.48
CA ASN A 66 -9.34 -37.73 6.12
C ASN A 66 -10.81 -37.68 5.65
N ARG A 67 -11.53 -38.82 5.59
CA ARG A 67 -12.94 -38.94 5.18
C ARG A 67 -13.29 -38.18 3.89
N CYS A 68 -12.34 -38.04 2.97
CA CYS A 68 -12.59 -37.43 1.68
C CYS A 68 -13.46 -38.36 0.82
N ARG A 69 -14.48 -37.81 0.17
CA ARG A 69 -15.21 -38.53 -0.88
C ARG A 69 -14.29 -38.58 -2.09
N ARG A 70 -13.83 -39.78 -2.48
CA ARG A 70 -13.33 -39.96 -3.84
C ARG A 70 -14.52 -39.71 -4.74
N VAL A 71 -14.57 -38.55 -5.39
CA VAL A 71 -15.45 -38.37 -6.54
C VAL A 71 -14.88 -39.32 -7.59
N GLN A 72 -15.42 -40.54 -7.65
CA GLN A 72 -15.31 -41.38 -8.82
C GLN A 72 -15.97 -40.59 -9.94
N ASN A 73 -15.16 -40.01 -10.83
CA ASN A 73 -15.69 -39.65 -12.13
C ASN A 73 -16.19 -40.96 -12.76
N PRO A 74 -17.44 -41.00 -13.26
CA PRO A 74 -17.91 -42.11 -14.09
C PRO A 74 -17.06 -42.26 -15.36
#